data_AF-F0QSU8-F1
#
_entry.id   AF-F0QSU8-F1
#
_cell.length_a   1.000
_cell.length_b   1.000
_cell.length_c   1.000
_cell.angle_alpha   90.00
_cell.angle_beta   90.00
_cell.angle_gamma   90.00
#
_symmetry.space_group_name_H-M   'P 1'
#
loop_
_entity.id
_entity.type
_entity.pdbx_description
1 polymer ?
#
loop_
_entity_poly.entity_id
_entity_poly.type
_entity_poly.pdbx_seq_one_letter_code
_entity_poly.pdbx_strand_id
1 'polypeptide(L)'
;MGESEEFIPHAIHTWFGYFKDHIVTKDDGAKYSHFSKDAEHRLKETLSTFGWVYCIDCKHPIFDLNEALEHLRKGHVLTNRFMPDEVAPEETPMVS
;
A
#
# COMPACT_ATOMS: atom_id res chain seq x y z
N MET A 1 -16.26 -6.60 17.03
CA MET A 1 -15.55 -6.68 15.74
C MET A 1 -15.13 -5.26 15.38
N GLY A 2 -14.08 -4.77 16.07
CA GLY A 2 -13.60 -3.40 15.96
C GLY A 2 -12.66 -3.27 14.76
N GLU A 3 -12.70 -2.10 14.12
CA GLU A 3 -11.73 -1.56 13.14
C GLU A 3 -11.00 -2.62 12.29
N SER A 4 -11.46 -2.83 11.06
CA SER A 4 -10.79 -3.71 10.09
C SER A 4 -9.30 -3.34 10.02
N GLU A 5 -8.42 -4.23 10.47
CA GLU A 5 -6.97 -4.05 10.42
C GLU A 5 -6.58 -3.77 8.96
N GLU A 6 -6.22 -2.53 8.65
CA GLU A 6 -5.78 -2.13 7.31
C GLU A 6 -4.35 -2.59 7.11
N PHE A 7 -4.11 -3.40 6.07
CA PHE A 7 -2.76 -3.80 5.72
C PHE A 7 -2.01 -2.65 5.04
N ILE A 8 -0.86 -2.29 5.59
CA ILE A 8 0.03 -1.28 5.01
C ILE A 8 1.36 -1.95 4.61
N PRO A 9 1.71 -1.98 3.31
CA PRO A 9 2.93 -2.63 2.84
C PRO A 9 4.18 -1.78 3.14
N HIS A 10 5.31 -2.44 3.29
CA HIS A 10 6.61 -1.78 3.40
C HIS A 10 7.05 -1.22 2.03
N ALA A 11 7.62 -0.01 2.00
CA ALA A 11 8.04 0.66 0.76
C ALA A 11 9.16 -0.07 0.02
N ILE A 12 10.19 -0.49 0.75
CA ILE A 12 11.39 -1.15 0.20
C ILE A 12 11.22 -2.68 0.18
N HIS A 13 10.82 -3.27 1.31
CA HIS A 13 10.72 -4.72 1.46
C HIS A 13 9.32 -5.25 1.13
N THR A 14 9.06 -5.46 -0.14
CA THR A 14 7.73 -5.82 -0.67
C THR A 14 7.19 -7.20 -0.26
N TRP A 15 7.87 -7.96 0.60
CA TRP A 15 7.45 -9.28 1.07
C TRP A 15 6.66 -9.25 2.40
N PHE A 16 6.66 -8.11 3.10
CA PHE A 16 5.89 -7.92 4.33
C PHE A 16 5.28 -6.52 4.42
N GLY A 17 4.38 -6.38 5.39
CA GLY A 17 3.86 -5.10 5.84
C GLY A 17 3.43 -5.23 7.28
N TYR A 18 2.57 -4.33 7.74
CA TYR A 18 2.06 -4.36 9.10
C TYR A 18 0.55 -4.16 9.13
N PHE A 19 -0.06 -4.80 10.12
CA PHE A 19 -1.25 -4.29 10.78
C PHE A 19 -0.81 -3.45 11.97
N LYS A 20 -1.71 -2.62 12.50
CA LYS A 20 -1.41 -1.66 13.58
C LYS A 20 -0.52 -2.21 14.71
N ASP A 21 -0.68 -3.48 15.08
CA ASP A 21 -0.02 -4.09 16.24
C ASP A 21 0.98 -5.21 15.91
N HIS A 22 1.13 -5.63 14.64
CA HIS A 22 2.04 -6.71 14.27
C HIS A 22 2.45 -6.72 12.79
N ILE A 23 3.61 -7.32 12.50
CA ILE A 23 4.11 -7.55 11.14
C ILE A 23 3.43 -8.78 10.55
N VAL A 24 3.10 -8.72 9.26
CA VAL A 24 2.46 -9.80 8.51
C VAL A 24 3.09 -9.95 7.13
N THR A 25 3.05 -11.17 6.59
CA THR A 25 3.48 -11.42 5.21
C THR A 25 2.56 -10.70 4.23
N LYS A 26 3.07 -10.36 3.04
CA LYS A 26 2.27 -9.73 1.98
C LYS A 26 1.04 -10.58 1.64
N ASP A 27 1.20 -11.89 1.47
CA ASP A 27 0.12 -12.80 1.06
C ASP A 27 -1.01 -12.90 2.09
N ASP A 28 -0.68 -12.87 3.38
CA ASP A 28 -1.68 -12.87 4.45
C ASP A 28 -2.36 -11.51 4.60
N GLY A 29 -1.59 -10.41 4.49
CA GLY A 29 -2.07 -9.04 4.61
C GLY A 29 -2.91 -8.54 3.43
N ALA A 30 -2.62 -9.02 2.21
CA ALA A 30 -3.26 -8.56 0.97
C ALA A 30 -4.81 -8.63 1.01
N LYS A 31 -5.36 -9.59 1.75
CA LYS A 31 -6.81 -9.80 1.94
C LYS A 31 -7.50 -8.65 2.68
N TYR A 32 -6.71 -7.82 3.34
CA TYR A 32 -7.12 -6.70 4.17
C TYR A 32 -6.58 -5.36 3.65
N SER A 33 -6.18 -5.32 2.37
CA SER A 33 -5.67 -4.10 1.75
C SER A 33 -6.75 -3.01 1.72
N HIS A 34 -6.32 -1.75 1.69
CA HIS A 34 -7.21 -0.59 1.63
C HIS A 34 -8.22 -0.68 0.47
N PHE A 35 -7.86 -1.34 -0.64
CA PHE A 35 -8.71 -1.51 -1.82
C PHE A 35 -9.46 -2.85 -1.88
N SER A 36 -9.36 -3.70 -0.86
CA SER A 36 -10.05 -5.00 -0.81
C SER A 36 -11.57 -4.86 -0.65
N LYS A 37 -12.04 -3.75 -0.08
CA LYS A 37 -13.47 -3.42 0.09
C LYS A 37 -13.77 -2.12 -0.66
N ASP A 38 -14.79 -2.15 -1.52
CA ASP A 38 -15.22 -0.97 -2.30
C ASP A 38 -14.10 -0.39 -3.19
N ALA A 39 -13.37 -1.30 -3.85
CA ALA A 39 -12.17 -1.03 -4.64
C ALA A 39 -12.27 0.16 -5.60
N GLU A 40 -13.35 0.20 -6.40
CA GLU A 40 -13.51 1.19 -7.47
C GLU A 40 -13.69 2.60 -6.93
N HIS A 41 -14.54 2.78 -5.92
CA HIS A 41 -14.75 4.09 -5.29
C HIS A 41 -13.45 4.60 -4.66
N ARG A 42 -12.80 3.75 -3.84
CA ARG A 42 -11.56 4.12 -3.15
C ARG A 42 -10.42 4.42 -4.11
N LEU A 43 -10.29 3.66 -5.20
CA LEU A 43 -9.30 3.94 -6.25
C LEU A 43 -9.59 5.27 -6.94
N LYS A 44 -10.86 5.53 -7.28
CA LYS A 44 -11.25 6.79 -7.91
C LYS A 44 -10.97 7.98 -7.00
N GLU A 45 -11.29 7.88 -5.71
CA GLU A 45 -10.97 8.91 -4.72
C GLU A 45 -9.45 9.11 -4.55
N THR A 46 -8.70 8.01 -4.47
CA THR A 46 -7.24 8.04 -4.35
C THR A 46 -6.59 8.69 -5.56
N LEU A 47 -6.95 8.28 -6.77
CA LEU A 47 -6.43 8.86 -8.00
C LEU A 47 -6.86 10.33 -8.16
N SER A 48 -8.07 10.69 -7.74
CA SER A 48 -8.51 12.10 -7.77
C SER A 48 -7.77 12.98 -6.77
N THR A 49 -7.34 12.41 -5.65
CA THR A 49 -6.68 13.14 -4.55
C THR A 49 -5.16 13.22 -4.74
N PHE A 50 -4.53 12.11 -5.07
CA PHE A 50 -3.07 11.97 -5.12
C PHE A 50 -2.54 11.93 -6.56
N GLY A 51 -3.39 11.62 -7.54
CA GLY A 51 -2.99 11.45 -8.94
C GLY A 51 -2.38 10.09 -9.27
N TRP A 52 -2.13 9.23 -8.28
CA TRP A 52 -1.47 7.94 -8.48
C TRP A 52 -1.85 6.91 -7.40
N VAL A 53 -1.62 5.64 -7.72
CA VAL A 53 -1.57 4.50 -6.79
C VAL A 53 -0.37 3.63 -7.14
N TYR A 54 0.26 2.97 -6.18
CA TYR A 54 1.42 2.11 -6.43
C TYR A 54 1.04 0.63 -6.39
N CYS A 55 1.52 -0.14 -7.36
CA CYS A 55 1.36 -1.59 -7.37
C CYS A 55 2.60 -2.25 -6.76
N ILE A 56 2.45 -2.91 -5.61
CA ILE A 56 3.56 -3.58 -4.90
C ILE A 56 4.13 -4.73 -5.72
N ASP A 57 3.28 -5.51 -6.39
CA ASP A 57 3.71 -6.66 -7.19
C ASP A 57 4.48 -6.25 -8.46
N CYS A 58 4.01 -5.20 -9.15
CA CYS A 58 4.64 -4.72 -10.38
C CYS A 58 5.75 -3.70 -10.15
N LYS A 59 5.85 -3.14 -8.94
CA LYS A 59 6.83 -2.14 -8.51
C LYS A 59 6.82 -0.84 -9.31
N HIS A 60 5.65 -0.39 -9.76
CA HIS A 60 5.49 0.88 -10.46
C HIS A 60 4.21 1.61 -10.02
N PRO A 61 4.19 2.95 -10.15
CA PRO A 61 2.97 3.73 -10.03
C PRO A 61 2.04 3.48 -11.21
N ILE A 62 0.74 3.59 -10.94
CA ILE A 62 -0.37 3.53 -11.87
C ILE A 62 -1.15 4.85 -11.73
N PHE A 63 -1.47 5.46 -12.86
CA PHE A 63 -2.12 6.78 -12.92
C PHE A 63 -3.53 6.71 -13.52
N ASP A 64 -3.86 5.60 -14.18
CA ASP A 64 -5.16 5.37 -14.79
C ASP A 64 -6.05 4.46 -13.92
N LEU A 65 -7.34 4.79 -13.84
CA LEU A 65 -8.30 4.04 -13.04
C LEU A 65 -8.56 2.64 -13.61
N ASN A 66 -8.64 2.49 -14.93
CA ASN A 66 -8.91 1.19 -15.55
C ASN A 66 -7.72 0.26 -15.35
N GLU A 67 -6.50 0.76 -15.54
CA GLU A 67 -5.26 0.02 -15.26
C GLU A 67 -5.22 -0.44 -13.79
N ALA A 68 -5.55 0.44 -12.84
CA ALA A 68 -5.58 0.10 -11.42
C ALA A 68 -6.62 -1.00 -11.11
N LEU A 69 -7.81 -0.92 -11.69
CA LEU A 69 -8.85 -1.94 -11.55
C LEU A 69 -8.42 -3.29 -12.15
N GLU A 70 -7.72 -3.29 -13.28
CA GLU A 70 -7.17 -4.52 -13.86
C GLU A 70 -6.14 -5.18 -12.95
N HIS A 71 -5.28 -4.39 -12.30
CA HIS A 71 -4.30 -4.91 -11.34
C HIS A 71 -4.97 -5.55 -10.12
N LEU A 72 -6.03 -4.95 -9.58
CA LEU A 72 -6.81 -5.57 -8.50
C LEU A 72 -7.47 -6.89 -8.93
N ARG A 73 -8.02 -6.95 -10.15
CA ARG A 73 -8.61 -8.19 -10.69
C ARG A 73 -7.59 -9.31 -10.86
N LYS A 74 -6.32 -8.96 -11.12
CA LYS A 74 -5.19 -9.91 -11.14
C LYS A 74 -4.73 -10.33 -9.74
N GLY A 75 -5.30 -9.75 -8.69
CA GLY A 75 -4.94 -10.02 -7.29
C GLY A 75 -3.69 -9.26 -6.83
N HIS A 76 -3.28 -8.22 -7.56
CA HIS A 76 -2.14 -7.39 -7.14
C HIS A 76 -2.50 -6.51 -5.94
N VAL A 77 -1.51 -6.25 -5.10
CA VAL A 77 -1.61 -5.36 -3.95
C VAL A 77 -1.33 -3.93 -4.40
N LEU A 78 -2.36 -3.10 -4.34
CA LEU A 78 -2.24 -1.67 -4.57
C LEU A 78 -2.18 -0.90 -3.25
N THR A 79 -1.44 0.20 -3.23
CA THR A 79 -1.37 1.10 -2.08
C THR A 79 -1.07 2.54 -2.51
N ASN A 80 -1.54 3.50 -1.73
CA ASN A 80 -1.04 4.88 -1.72
C ASN A 80 -0.37 5.25 -0.39
N ARG A 81 -0.24 4.28 0.51
CA ARG A 81 0.37 4.41 1.83
C ARG A 81 1.47 3.37 1.98
N PHE A 82 2.59 3.80 2.53
CA PHE A 82 3.66 2.90 2.88
C PHE A 82 3.89 2.92 4.38
N MET A 83 4.47 1.84 4.89
CA MET A 83 5.00 1.84 6.23
C MET A 83 5.95 3.04 6.38
N PRO A 84 5.71 3.90 7.38
CA PRO A 84 6.62 4.99 7.64
C PRO A 84 7.96 4.39 8.02
N ASP A 85 8.99 4.79 7.29
CA ASP A 85 10.36 4.52 7.65
C ASP A 85 10.73 5.62 8.66
N GLU A 86 10.67 5.32 9.97
CA GLU A 86 11.28 6.21 10.94
C GLU A 86 12.78 6.16 10.69
N VAL A 87 13.30 7.24 10.10
CA VAL A 87 14.72 7.39 9.78
C VAL A 87 15.51 7.06 11.03
N ALA A 88 16.29 5.98 10.98
CA ALA A 88 17.14 5.66 12.09
C ALA A 88 18.12 6.82 12.31
N PRO A 89 18.56 7.13 13.55
CA PRO A 89 19.49 8.24 13.80
C PRO A 89 20.75 8.16 12.93
N GLU A 90 21.16 6.96 12.56
CA GLU A 90 22.29 6.66 11.67
C GLU A 90 22.08 6.99 10.18
N GLU A 91 20.83 7.14 9.74
CA GLU A 91 20.45 7.53 8.38
C GLU A 91 20.16 9.03 8.26
N THR A 92 20.17 9.77 9.39
CA THR A 92 20.09 11.22 9.34
C THR A 92 21.38 11.80 8.76
N PRO A 93 21.32 12.66 7.73
CA PRO A 93 22.51 13.33 7.24
C PRO A 93 23.09 14.15 8.39
N MET A 94 24.33 13.86 8.76
CA MET A 94 25.08 14.68 9.71
C MET A 94 25.28 16.06 9.09
N VAL A 95 24.34 16.97 9.31
CA VAL A 95 24.51 18.38 8.96
C VAL A 95 25.58 18.91 9.92
N SER A 96 26.80 19.08 9.40
CA SER A 96 27.88 19.82 10.06
C SER A 96 27.65 21.32 9.95
#